data_AF-A0A1Y3NXZ5-F1
#
_entry.id   AF-A0A1Y3NXZ5-F1
#
_cell.length_a   1.000
_cell.length_b   1.000
_cell.length_c   1.000
_cell.angle_alpha   90.00
_cell.angle_beta   90.00
_cell.angle_gamma   90.00
#
_symmetry.space_group_name_H-M   'P 1'
#
loop_
_entity.id
_entity.type
_entity.pdbx_description
1 polymer ?
#
loop_
_entity_poly.entity_id
_entity_poly.type
_entity_poly.pdbx_seq_one_letter_code
_entity_poly.pdbx_strand_id
1 'polypeptide(L)'
;MELKGISKNITDIQKMYNDAGGVFNVEWVDEKLVVNGYVALPVFELDCSVSTDDDIDIVNDCGKLLGVLCPVGLLGASSPIKELGINRLNVLIHDMDDEQFGLQKSHSFKSHYLLVNKEFVSQYMVDFYDTAPIWGGFSHKRKRASYTRSILKIELPSKIFVPTTRHEADLEKAISSSNGFDRFLKYYHQLELLFDVVFVSKIRSLSRESIEGFGSVIKEYQKNELDSLKRVFKDYVIDISELLSIMGNCSPYTDVMEEIFQDHTKEGNPAVVNKVSRWADLVVFLQGVDHSAAEAKSLKLISHATDDMLRKFILELSAYWIYRVRCSVAHNRIGEFIFSDSHEEFVVEVGEAMIKEVLKQLFTNSALEAILKS
;
A
#
# COMPACT_ATOMS: atom_id res chain seq x y z
N MET A 1 -20.97 -4.00 -35.22
CA MET A 1 -21.35 -2.66 -34.74
C MET A 1 -20.81 -1.68 -35.76
N GLU A 2 -21.66 -1.02 -36.57
CA GLU A 2 -21.20 -0.07 -37.58
C GLU A 2 -20.81 1.25 -36.89
N LEU A 3 -19.50 1.57 -36.85
CA LEU A 3 -19.00 2.87 -36.40
C LEU A 3 -19.42 3.94 -37.41
N LYS A 4 -20.68 4.38 -37.32
CA LYS A 4 -21.26 5.44 -38.17
C LYS A 4 -20.45 6.74 -38.05
N GLY A 5 -19.75 6.93 -36.93
CA GLY A 5 -18.85 8.06 -36.67
C GLY A 5 -17.59 8.04 -37.54
N ILE A 6 -16.89 6.91 -37.63
CA ILE A 6 -15.69 6.77 -38.47
C ILE A 6 -16.04 6.96 -39.94
N SER A 7 -17.10 6.30 -40.43
CA SER A 7 -17.49 6.42 -41.84
C SER A 7 -17.88 7.85 -42.23
N LYS A 8 -18.50 8.60 -41.31
CA LYS A 8 -18.93 9.99 -41.54
C LYS A 8 -17.74 10.95 -41.61
N ASN A 9 -16.68 10.70 -40.85
CA ASN A 9 -15.53 11.59 -40.71
C ASN A 9 -14.24 11.01 -41.34
N ILE A 10 -14.35 10.02 -42.22
CA ILE A 10 -13.20 9.26 -42.73
C ILE A 10 -12.17 10.14 -43.44
N THR A 11 -12.62 11.16 -44.18
CA THR A 11 -11.76 12.11 -44.88
C THR A 11 -10.92 12.94 -43.91
N ASP A 12 -11.52 13.38 -42.79
CA ASP A 12 -10.83 14.16 -41.77
C ASP A 12 -9.82 13.27 -41.02
N ILE A 13 -10.18 12.02 -40.73
CA ILE A 13 -9.28 11.03 -40.13
C ILE A 13 -8.09 10.77 -41.05
N GLN A 14 -8.33 10.48 -42.33
CA GLN A 14 -7.25 10.29 -43.32
C GLN A 14 -6.32 11.51 -43.38
N LYS A 15 -6.88 12.72 -43.34
CA LYS A 15 -6.08 13.95 -43.31
C LYS A 15 -5.20 14.03 -42.05
N MET A 16 -5.74 13.71 -40.87
CA MET A 16 -4.95 13.69 -39.62
C MET A 16 -3.76 12.73 -39.70
N TYR A 17 -3.97 11.53 -40.26
CA TYR A 17 -2.88 10.57 -40.45
C TYR A 17 -1.85 11.06 -41.47
N ASN A 18 -2.29 11.62 -42.60
CA ASN A 18 -1.40 12.18 -43.61
C ASN A 18 -0.54 13.33 -43.05
N ASP A 19 -1.15 14.22 -42.24
CA ASP A 19 -0.46 15.33 -41.58
C ASP A 19 0.61 14.83 -40.59
N ALA A 20 0.37 13.68 -39.95
CA ALA A 20 1.33 12.98 -39.09
C ALA A 20 2.32 12.07 -39.85
N GLY A 21 2.30 12.07 -41.19
CA GLY A 21 3.20 11.27 -42.03
C GLY A 21 2.83 9.78 -42.13
N GLY A 22 1.60 9.41 -41.78
CA GLY A 22 1.09 8.04 -41.81
C GLY A 22 -0.03 7.82 -42.83
N VAL A 23 -0.47 6.58 -42.95
CA VAL A 23 -1.67 6.19 -43.71
C VAL A 23 -2.73 5.73 -42.72
N PHE A 24 -4.00 5.91 -43.06
CA PHE A 24 -5.12 5.39 -42.27
C PHE A 24 -5.75 4.18 -42.98
N ASN A 25 -5.57 3.00 -42.38
CA ASN A 25 -6.25 1.77 -42.76
C ASN A 25 -7.05 1.25 -41.58
N VAL A 26 -8.29 0.85 -41.82
CA VAL A 26 -9.17 0.32 -40.78
C VAL A 26 -9.88 -0.93 -41.27
N GLU A 27 -9.93 -1.95 -40.44
CA GLU A 27 -10.64 -3.20 -40.71
C GLU A 27 -11.24 -3.76 -39.41
N TRP A 28 -12.13 -4.75 -39.53
CA TRP A 28 -12.70 -5.48 -38.40
C TRP A 28 -12.25 -6.94 -38.48
N VAL A 29 -11.70 -7.45 -37.38
CA VAL A 29 -11.28 -8.85 -37.25
C VAL A 29 -11.83 -9.37 -35.93
N ASP A 30 -12.67 -10.40 -35.95
CA ASP A 30 -13.26 -11.04 -34.76
C ASP A 30 -13.84 -10.04 -33.75
N GLU A 31 -14.69 -9.13 -34.23
CA GLU A 31 -15.33 -8.06 -33.44
C GLU A 31 -14.37 -7.03 -32.83
N LYS A 32 -13.10 -7.05 -33.21
CA LYS A 32 -12.11 -6.03 -32.83
C LYS A 32 -11.87 -5.08 -33.98
N LEU A 33 -11.86 -3.79 -33.67
CA LEU A 33 -11.38 -2.77 -34.59
C LEU A 33 -9.87 -2.95 -34.75
N VAL A 34 -9.37 -2.88 -35.97
CA VAL A 34 -7.94 -2.91 -36.27
C VAL A 34 -7.61 -1.64 -37.03
N VAL A 35 -6.71 -0.84 -36.49
CA VAL A 35 -6.24 0.41 -37.11
C VAL A 35 -4.77 0.24 -37.46
N ASN A 36 -4.44 0.38 -38.74
CA ASN A 36 -3.09 0.22 -39.27
C ASN A 36 -2.41 -1.09 -38.88
N GLY A 37 -3.19 -2.17 -38.79
CA GLY A 37 -2.69 -3.50 -38.42
C GLY A 37 -2.54 -3.72 -36.91
N TYR A 38 -2.98 -2.78 -36.07
CA TYR A 38 -2.92 -2.89 -34.61
C TYR A 38 -4.31 -2.92 -33.97
N VAL A 39 -4.42 -3.62 -32.85
CA VAL A 39 -5.55 -3.53 -31.92
C VAL A 39 -5.05 -2.79 -30.68
N ALA A 40 -5.75 -1.73 -30.27
CA ALA A 40 -5.45 -1.07 -29.00
C ALA A 40 -6.11 -1.81 -27.82
N LEU A 41 -5.31 -2.13 -26.80
CA LEU A 41 -5.75 -2.70 -25.53
C LEU A 41 -5.51 -1.69 -24.42
N PRO A 42 -6.50 -1.40 -23.56
CA PRO A 42 -6.35 -0.42 -22.49
C PRO A 42 -5.38 -0.92 -21.42
N VAL A 43 -4.48 -0.05 -20.99
CA VAL A 43 -3.53 -0.23 -19.90
C VAL A 43 -3.91 0.74 -18.79
N PHE A 44 -4.19 0.21 -17.61
CA PHE A 44 -4.69 1.01 -16.48
C PHE A 44 -3.61 1.36 -15.46
N GLU A 45 -2.56 0.55 -15.36
CA GLU A 45 -1.43 0.82 -14.48
C GLU A 45 -0.14 0.71 -15.28
N LEU A 46 0.76 1.67 -15.06
CA LEU A 46 2.12 1.69 -15.57
C LEU A 46 3.08 1.75 -14.39
N ASP A 47 4.20 1.04 -14.49
CA ASP A 47 5.34 1.20 -13.60
C ASP A 47 5.79 2.67 -13.61
N CYS A 48 6.00 3.25 -12.42
CA CYS A 48 6.36 4.65 -12.28
C CYS A 48 7.73 5.00 -12.87
N SER A 49 8.56 4.00 -13.20
CA SER A 49 9.83 4.15 -13.89
C SER A 49 9.69 4.33 -15.40
N VAL A 50 8.51 4.03 -15.97
CA VAL A 50 8.25 4.14 -17.40
C VAL A 50 7.98 5.61 -17.76
N SER A 51 8.76 6.14 -18.72
CA SER A 51 8.52 7.48 -19.28
C SER A 51 7.13 7.53 -19.90
N THR A 52 6.36 8.57 -19.59
CA THR A 52 5.05 8.77 -20.20
C THR A 52 5.09 9.59 -21.49
N ASP A 53 6.27 10.08 -21.87
CA ASP A 53 6.43 11.03 -22.96
C ASP A 53 6.63 10.35 -24.31
N ASP A 54 7.19 9.14 -24.31
CA ASP A 54 7.58 8.40 -25.51
C ASP A 54 6.74 7.13 -25.69
N ASP A 55 6.57 6.74 -26.96
CA ASP A 55 6.05 5.41 -27.31
C ASP A 55 7.18 4.37 -27.15
N ILE A 56 6.83 3.16 -26.71
CA ILE A 56 7.79 2.12 -26.37
C ILE A 56 7.52 0.87 -27.21
N ASP A 57 8.48 0.51 -28.06
CA ASP A 57 8.40 -0.69 -28.89
C ASP A 57 8.46 -1.96 -28.03
N ILE A 58 7.52 -2.88 -28.28
CA ILE A 58 7.52 -4.23 -27.72
C ILE A 58 8.02 -5.18 -28.80
N VAL A 59 9.23 -5.70 -28.61
CA VAL A 59 9.88 -6.64 -29.52
C VAL A 59 10.01 -8.02 -28.89
N ASN A 60 10.04 -9.06 -29.71
CA ASN A 60 10.39 -10.40 -29.23
C ASN A 60 11.91 -10.61 -29.16
N ASP A 61 12.34 -11.80 -28.71
CA ASP A 61 13.75 -12.19 -28.60
C ASP A 61 14.53 -12.13 -29.92
N CYS A 62 13.83 -12.15 -31.06
CA CYS A 62 14.42 -12.03 -32.39
C CYS A 62 14.45 -10.57 -32.91
N GLY A 63 13.99 -9.60 -32.11
CA GLY A 63 13.88 -8.19 -32.49
C GLY A 63 12.68 -7.85 -33.38
N LYS A 64 11.73 -8.77 -33.58
CA LYS A 64 10.49 -8.49 -34.34
C LYS A 64 9.57 -7.62 -33.47
N LEU A 65 9.12 -6.49 -34.01
CA LEU A 65 8.09 -5.66 -33.40
C LEU A 65 6.76 -6.41 -33.30
N LEU A 66 6.27 -6.60 -32.08
CA LEU A 66 5.00 -7.24 -31.76
C LEU A 66 3.91 -6.22 -31.40
N GLY A 67 4.31 -5.05 -30.90
CA GLY A 67 3.40 -4.01 -30.47
C GLY A 67 4.13 -2.75 -30.03
N VAL A 68 3.36 -1.75 -29.62
CA VAL A 68 3.88 -0.48 -29.12
C VAL A 68 3.04 -0.09 -27.90
N LEU A 69 3.70 0.10 -26.76
CA LEU A 69 3.10 0.69 -25.58
C LEU A 69 3.06 2.21 -25.78
N CYS A 70 1.88 2.78 -25.63
CA CYS A 70 1.59 4.20 -25.76
C CYS A 70 1.14 4.75 -24.41
N PRO A 71 2.08 5.19 -23.55
CA PRO A 71 1.76 6.08 -22.46
C PRO A 71 1.16 7.39 -23.02
N VAL A 72 0.23 7.99 -22.29
CA VAL A 72 -0.54 9.16 -22.73
C VAL A 72 -0.36 10.34 -21.78
N GLY A 73 0.71 10.34 -20.99
CA GLY A 73 0.96 11.34 -19.96
C GLY A 73 -0.02 11.24 -18.77
N LEU A 74 -0.28 12.38 -18.13
CA LEU A 74 -1.24 12.48 -17.04
C LEU A 74 -2.66 12.16 -17.54
N LEU A 75 -3.24 11.06 -17.06
CA LEU A 75 -4.63 10.69 -17.39
C LEU A 75 -5.58 11.85 -17.07
N GLY A 76 -6.48 12.16 -18.01
CA GLY A 76 -7.39 13.32 -17.87
C GLY A 76 -6.80 14.65 -18.40
N ALA A 77 -5.50 14.74 -18.68
CA ALA A 77 -4.95 15.89 -19.38
C ALA A 77 -5.44 15.92 -20.83
N SER A 78 -5.61 17.12 -21.38
CA SER A 78 -6.03 17.31 -22.77
C SER A 78 -4.82 17.49 -23.67
N SER A 79 -4.64 16.59 -24.63
CA SER A 79 -3.55 16.65 -25.61
C SER A 79 -4.06 17.17 -26.95
N PRO A 80 -3.37 18.13 -27.60
CA PRO A 80 -3.73 18.56 -28.95
C PRO A 80 -3.61 17.41 -29.95
N ILE A 81 -4.68 17.11 -30.70
CA ILE A 81 -4.70 15.96 -31.63
C ILE A 81 -3.64 16.10 -32.73
N LYS A 82 -3.34 17.34 -33.13
CA LYS A 82 -2.35 17.65 -34.17
C LYS A 82 -0.90 17.34 -33.79
N GLU A 83 -0.64 17.16 -32.50
CA GLU A 83 0.70 16.88 -31.97
C GLU A 83 0.90 15.38 -31.72
N LEU A 84 -0.12 14.56 -31.98
CA LEU A 84 -0.05 13.11 -31.77
C LEU A 84 0.71 12.43 -32.92
N GLY A 85 1.67 11.57 -32.54
CA GLY A 85 2.29 10.63 -33.47
C GLY A 85 1.32 9.54 -33.95
N ILE A 86 1.74 8.78 -34.97
CA ILE A 86 0.90 7.78 -35.65
C ILE A 86 0.33 6.73 -34.66
N ASN A 87 1.12 6.26 -33.70
CA ASN A 87 0.64 5.26 -32.75
C ASN A 87 -0.43 5.83 -31.81
N ARG A 88 -0.22 7.05 -31.28
CA ARG A 88 -1.22 7.72 -30.45
C ARG A 88 -2.47 8.10 -31.24
N LEU A 89 -2.36 8.36 -32.54
CA LEU A 89 -3.51 8.47 -33.43
C LEU A 89 -4.25 7.13 -33.56
N ASN A 90 -3.56 5.99 -33.68
CA ASN A 90 -4.22 4.68 -33.69
C ASN A 90 -5.03 4.49 -32.40
N VAL A 91 -4.41 4.80 -31.25
CA VAL A 91 -5.05 4.75 -29.94
C VAL A 91 -6.26 5.70 -29.86
N LEU A 92 -6.15 6.92 -30.38
CA LEU A 92 -7.24 7.91 -30.39
C LEU A 92 -8.50 7.34 -31.06
N ILE A 93 -8.36 6.67 -32.20
CA ILE A 93 -9.50 6.07 -32.91
C ILE A 93 -10.21 5.01 -32.05
N HIS A 94 -9.45 4.32 -31.17
CA HIS A 94 -10.00 3.32 -30.26
C HIS A 94 -10.63 3.91 -28.98
N ASP A 95 -10.12 5.05 -28.48
CA ASP A 95 -10.58 5.66 -27.23
C ASP A 95 -11.82 6.56 -27.41
N MET A 96 -11.98 7.13 -28.61
CA MET A 96 -13.07 8.03 -28.97
C MET A 96 -14.40 7.29 -29.14
N ASP A 97 -15.47 7.90 -28.61
CA ASP A 97 -16.83 7.47 -28.89
C ASP A 97 -17.29 7.98 -30.27
N ASP A 98 -18.23 7.27 -30.92
CA ASP A 98 -18.69 7.55 -32.29
C ASP A 98 -19.10 9.02 -32.53
N GLU A 99 -19.66 9.66 -31.51
CA GLU A 99 -20.16 11.03 -31.56
C GLU A 99 -19.06 12.10 -31.50
N GLN A 100 -17.84 11.73 -31.10
CA GLN A 100 -16.73 12.66 -30.86
C GLN A 100 -15.87 12.92 -32.11
N PHE A 101 -15.97 12.06 -33.13
CA PHE A 101 -15.16 12.16 -34.35
C PHE A 101 -15.40 13.49 -35.10
N GLY A 102 -14.32 14.19 -35.42
CA GLY A 102 -14.33 15.42 -36.24
C GLY A 102 -14.67 16.72 -35.50
N LEU A 103 -15.04 16.66 -34.22
CA LEU A 103 -15.51 17.83 -33.45
C LEU A 103 -14.46 18.41 -32.50
N GLN A 104 -13.44 17.65 -32.13
CA GLN A 104 -12.49 18.04 -31.08
C GLN A 104 -11.12 18.41 -31.65
N LYS A 105 -10.50 19.46 -31.09
CA LYS A 105 -9.12 19.89 -31.40
C LYS A 105 -8.09 19.22 -30.48
N SER A 106 -8.56 18.66 -29.38
CA SER A 106 -7.77 18.06 -28.32
C SER A 106 -8.55 16.90 -27.73
N HIS A 107 -7.86 15.92 -27.19
CA HIS A 107 -8.48 14.73 -26.62
C HIS A 107 -7.92 14.43 -25.24
N SER A 108 -8.77 13.89 -24.36
CA SER A 108 -8.36 13.41 -23.05
C SER A 108 -8.51 11.91 -23.00
N PHE A 109 -7.38 11.21 -22.98
CA PHE A 109 -7.36 9.75 -23.02
C PHE A 109 -7.91 9.16 -21.73
N LYS A 110 -8.77 8.13 -21.87
CA LYS A 110 -9.37 7.43 -20.72
C LYS A 110 -8.36 6.51 -20.01
N SER A 111 -7.28 6.10 -20.68
CA SER A 111 -6.28 5.14 -20.19
C SER A 111 -4.98 5.26 -21.00
N HIS A 112 -3.93 4.58 -20.53
CA HIS A 112 -2.80 4.22 -21.38
C HIS A 112 -3.21 3.09 -22.32
N TYR A 113 -2.40 2.81 -23.35
CA TYR A 113 -2.77 1.80 -24.34
C TYR A 113 -1.57 1.00 -24.81
N LEU A 114 -1.82 -0.27 -25.09
CA LEU A 114 -0.92 -1.14 -25.81
C LEU A 114 -1.50 -1.41 -27.20
N LEU A 115 -0.78 -1.02 -28.25
CA LEU A 115 -1.06 -1.45 -29.61
C LEU A 115 -0.43 -2.81 -29.83
N VAL A 116 -1.24 -3.83 -30.11
CA VAL A 116 -0.75 -5.17 -30.42
C VAL A 116 -0.98 -5.46 -31.89
N ASN A 117 0.04 -5.94 -32.59
CA ASN A 117 -0.10 -6.31 -33.99
C ASN A 117 -1.19 -7.38 -34.14
N LYS A 118 -2.11 -7.21 -35.09
CA LYS A 118 -3.28 -8.08 -35.29
C LYS A 118 -2.93 -9.57 -35.40
N GLU A 119 -1.77 -9.90 -35.97
CA GLU A 119 -1.30 -11.29 -36.12
C GLU A 119 -0.88 -11.91 -34.78
N PHE A 120 -0.54 -11.09 -33.79
CA PHE A 120 -0.06 -11.51 -32.47
C PHE A 120 -1.12 -11.37 -31.37
N VAL A 121 -2.23 -10.67 -31.61
CA VAL A 121 -3.28 -10.40 -30.59
C VAL A 121 -3.76 -11.68 -29.91
N SER A 122 -4.06 -12.75 -30.66
CA SER A 122 -4.57 -14.00 -30.06
C SER A 122 -3.55 -14.63 -29.11
N GLN A 123 -2.28 -14.65 -29.51
CA GLN A 123 -1.20 -15.16 -28.66
C GLN A 123 -0.99 -14.26 -27.44
N TYR A 124 -1.00 -12.94 -27.64
CA TYR A 124 -0.90 -11.97 -26.55
C TYR A 124 -1.94 -12.21 -25.46
N MET A 125 -3.21 -12.38 -25.86
CA MET A 125 -4.31 -12.59 -24.91
C MET A 125 -4.17 -13.86 -24.07
N VAL A 126 -3.59 -14.92 -24.63
CA VAL A 126 -3.47 -16.23 -23.96
C VAL A 126 -2.20 -16.33 -23.13
N ASP A 127 -1.07 -15.90 -23.68
CA ASP A 127 0.25 -16.17 -23.11
C ASP A 127 0.79 -14.99 -22.28
N PHE A 128 0.42 -13.75 -22.62
CA PHE A 128 1.11 -12.53 -22.15
C PHE A 128 0.23 -11.54 -21.38
N TYR A 129 -1.09 -11.56 -21.59
CA TYR A 129 -2.00 -10.55 -21.04
C TYR A 129 -1.98 -10.46 -19.50
N ASP A 130 -2.05 -11.61 -18.83
CA ASP A 130 -2.03 -11.67 -17.36
C ASP A 130 -0.63 -11.54 -16.76
N THR A 131 0.41 -11.74 -17.56
CA THR A 131 1.82 -11.70 -17.12
C THR A 131 2.51 -10.38 -17.48
N ALA A 132 1.83 -9.47 -18.17
CA ALA A 132 2.29 -8.12 -18.53
C ALA A 132 2.91 -7.31 -17.37
N PRO A 133 2.44 -7.42 -16.11
CA PRO A 133 3.09 -6.74 -15.00
C PRO A 133 4.54 -7.16 -14.76
N ILE A 134 4.93 -8.38 -15.15
CA ILE A 134 6.29 -8.92 -14.94
C ILE A 134 7.25 -8.46 -16.03
N TRP A 135 6.86 -8.63 -17.30
CA TRP A 135 7.77 -8.41 -18.43
C TRP A 135 7.62 -7.02 -19.06
N GLY A 136 6.45 -6.40 -18.94
CA GLY A 136 6.12 -5.12 -19.57
C GLY A 136 6.05 -3.94 -18.59
N GLY A 137 5.95 -4.20 -17.29
CA GLY A 137 5.78 -3.13 -16.29
C GLY A 137 4.43 -2.42 -16.40
N PHE A 138 3.39 -3.11 -16.85
CA PHE A 138 2.05 -2.54 -16.98
C PHE A 138 0.94 -3.57 -16.76
N SER A 139 -0.28 -3.11 -16.49
CA SER A 139 -1.44 -3.98 -16.25
C SER A 139 -2.66 -3.55 -17.06
N HIS A 140 -3.33 -4.55 -17.64
CA HIS A 140 -4.66 -4.39 -18.24
C HIS A 140 -5.81 -4.53 -17.24
N LYS A 141 -5.50 -4.80 -15.96
CA LYS A 141 -6.51 -4.90 -14.89
C LYS A 141 -6.63 -3.55 -14.22
N ARG A 142 -7.87 -3.06 -14.11
CA ARG A 142 -8.16 -1.84 -13.33
C ARG A 142 -7.80 -2.10 -11.87
N LYS A 143 -6.95 -1.25 -11.31
CA LYS A 143 -6.68 -1.24 -9.88
C LYS A 143 -7.94 -0.79 -9.13
N ARG A 144 -8.22 -1.41 -8.00
CA ARG A 144 -9.20 -0.85 -7.06
C ARG A 144 -8.65 0.45 -6.51
N ALA A 145 -9.49 1.47 -6.40
CA ALA A 145 -9.07 2.71 -5.77
C ALA A 145 -8.58 2.41 -4.34
N SER A 146 -7.40 2.91 -3.99
CA SER A 146 -6.86 2.77 -2.64
C SER A 146 -7.82 3.39 -1.65
N TYR A 147 -7.97 2.77 -0.49
CA TYR A 147 -8.83 3.29 0.57
C TYR A 147 -8.36 4.67 1.05
N THR A 148 -9.29 5.63 1.09
CA THR A 148 -9.07 6.99 1.58
C THR A 148 -10.05 7.29 2.70
N ARG A 149 -9.54 7.74 3.85
CA ARG A 149 -10.37 8.17 4.97
C ARG A 149 -10.60 9.67 4.98
N SER A 150 -11.75 10.09 5.50
CA SER A 150 -12.05 11.50 5.73
C SER A 150 -11.40 11.97 7.03
N ILE A 151 -10.62 13.05 6.96
CA ILE A 151 -9.95 13.65 8.13
C ILE A 151 -10.57 15.02 8.39
N LEU A 152 -11.24 15.17 9.53
CA LEU A 152 -11.87 16.44 9.93
C LEU A 152 -10.91 17.39 10.66
N LYS A 153 -9.91 16.83 11.35
CA LYS A 153 -8.97 17.56 12.20
C LYS A 153 -7.61 16.89 12.19
N ILE A 154 -6.54 17.69 12.17
CA ILE A 154 -5.17 17.26 12.41
C ILE A 154 -4.69 17.96 13.68
N GLU A 155 -4.20 17.18 14.65
CA GLU A 155 -3.68 17.69 15.92
C GLU A 155 -2.16 17.68 15.91
N LEU A 156 -1.56 18.85 16.14
CA LEU A 156 -0.11 19.01 16.23
C LEU A 156 0.34 18.75 17.67
N PRO A 157 1.24 17.77 17.92
CA PRO A 157 1.84 17.62 19.24
C PRO A 157 2.77 18.81 19.56
N SER A 158 2.97 19.09 20.84
CA SER A 158 3.80 20.22 21.30
C SER A 158 5.24 20.14 20.78
N LYS A 159 5.80 18.93 20.69
CA LYS A 159 7.11 18.64 20.12
C LYS A 159 7.16 17.21 19.63
N ILE A 160 7.73 17.00 18.44
CA ILE A 160 8.08 15.68 17.92
C ILE A 160 9.54 15.73 17.47
N PHE A 161 10.34 14.74 17.82
CA PHE A 161 11.72 14.59 17.35
C PHE A 161 11.82 13.39 16.42
N VAL A 162 12.72 13.46 15.45
CA VAL A 162 12.99 12.34 14.53
C VAL A 162 14.38 11.79 14.88
N PRO A 163 14.53 10.49 15.22
CA PRO A 163 15.79 9.98 15.77
C PRO A 163 17.00 10.12 14.84
N THR A 164 16.81 9.92 13.53
CA THR A 164 17.89 9.97 12.54
C THR A 164 17.38 10.52 11.20
N THR A 165 18.29 10.97 10.34
CA THR A 165 17.96 11.37 8.95
C THR A 165 17.35 10.23 8.14
N ARG A 166 17.63 8.96 8.51
CA ARG A 166 17.00 7.81 7.88
C ARG A 166 15.52 7.69 8.24
N HIS A 167 15.15 7.98 9.48
CA HIS A 167 13.75 8.03 9.89
C HIS A 167 13.01 9.12 9.10
N GLU A 168 13.61 10.32 8.97
CA GLU A 168 13.05 11.42 8.19
C GLU A 168 12.76 11.02 6.74
N ALA A 169 13.75 10.45 6.04
CA ALA A 169 13.58 9.99 4.66
C ALA A 169 12.53 8.88 4.51
N ASP A 170 12.38 7.98 5.49
CA ASP A 170 11.38 6.91 5.41
C ASP A 170 9.97 7.40 5.81
N LEU A 171 9.85 8.45 6.64
CA LEU A 171 8.59 9.15 6.91
C LEU A 171 8.07 9.90 5.67
N GLU A 172 8.95 10.56 4.91
CA GLU A 172 8.58 11.18 3.63
C GLU A 172 8.04 10.15 2.64
N LYS A 173 8.71 8.99 2.53
CA LYS A 173 8.24 7.86 1.70
C LYS A 173 6.91 7.29 2.17
N ALA A 174 6.63 7.30 3.47
CA ALA A 174 5.34 6.87 3.98
C ALA A 174 4.21 7.79 3.43
N ILE A 175 4.43 9.10 3.34
CA ILE A 175 3.43 10.03 2.81
C ILE A 175 3.20 9.82 1.31
N SER A 176 4.25 9.50 0.55
CA SER A 176 4.16 9.28 -0.91
C SER A 176 3.75 7.87 -1.32
N SER A 177 3.47 6.97 -0.38
CA SER A 177 3.11 5.59 -0.68
C SER A 177 1.70 5.46 -1.28
N SER A 178 1.56 4.53 -2.23
CA SER A 178 0.36 4.41 -3.09
C SER A 178 -0.87 3.78 -2.42
N ASN A 179 -0.70 3.07 -1.31
CA ASN A 179 -1.74 2.32 -0.62
C ASN A 179 -1.43 2.20 0.89
N GLY A 180 -2.42 1.78 1.68
CA GLY A 180 -2.35 1.63 3.13
C GLY A 180 -1.36 0.56 3.61
N PHE A 181 -1.17 -0.52 2.84
CA PHE A 181 -0.24 -1.60 3.18
C PHE A 181 1.22 -1.08 3.17
N ASP A 182 1.61 -0.39 2.10
CA ASP A 182 2.93 0.20 1.96
C ASP A 182 3.18 1.25 3.05
N ARG A 183 2.19 2.13 3.30
CA ARG A 183 2.27 3.13 4.38
C ARG A 183 2.52 2.46 5.72
N PHE A 184 1.73 1.45 6.05
CA PHE A 184 1.88 0.70 7.29
C PHE A 184 3.30 0.12 7.43
N LEU A 185 3.85 -0.50 6.38
CA LEU A 185 5.22 -1.01 6.40
C LEU A 185 6.26 0.09 6.61
N LYS A 186 6.12 1.26 5.95
CA LYS A 186 7.06 2.37 6.15
C LYS A 186 7.02 2.91 7.58
N TYR A 187 5.85 2.96 8.21
CA TYR A 187 5.73 3.27 9.64
C TYR A 187 6.33 2.18 10.52
N TYR A 188 6.16 0.91 10.15
CA TYR A 188 6.77 -0.21 10.86
C TYR A 188 8.30 -0.16 10.83
N HIS A 189 8.90 0.18 9.69
CA HIS A 189 10.34 0.37 9.58
C HIS A 189 10.86 1.46 10.53
N GLN A 190 10.04 2.44 10.93
CA GLN A 190 10.45 3.41 11.95
C GLN A 190 10.67 2.74 13.32
N LEU A 191 9.88 1.73 13.66
CA LEU A 191 10.06 0.96 14.90
C LEU A 191 11.32 0.09 14.82
N GLU A 192 11.56 -0.58 13.69
CA GLU A 192 12.77 -1.37 13.46
C GLU A 192 14.03 -0.50 13.58
N LEU A 193 14.07 0.63 12.87
CA LEU A 193 15.17 1.58 12.96
C LEU A 193 15.35 2.11 14.39
N LEU A 194 14.25 2.42 15.09
CA LEU A 194 14.33 2.87 16.47
C LEU A 194 14.94 1.82 17.39
N PHE A 195 14.66 0.53 17.19
CA PHE A 195 15.27 -0.54 18.00
C PHE A 195 16.78 -0.56 17.85
N ASP A 196 17.28 -0.46 16.61
CA ASP A 196 18.71 -0.42 16.35
C ASP A 196 19.36 0.82 16.98
N VAL A 197 18.72 1.99 16.88
CA VAL A 197 19.25 3.23 17.47
C VAL A 197 19.26 3.14 19.00
N VAL A 198 18.18 2.67 19.63
CA VAL A 198 18.12 2.48 21.09
C VAL A 198 19.19 1.51 21.56
N PHE A 199 19.41 0.41 20.83
CA PHE A 199 20.46 -0.54 21.13
C PHE A 199 21.86 0.07 21.05
N VAL A 200 22.16 0.81 19.98
CA VAL A 200 23.43 1.51 19.82
C VAL A 200 23.65 2.54 20.93
N SER A 201 22.62 3.33 21.29
CA SER A 201 22.69 4.29 22.40
C SER A 201 22.97 3.58 23.73
N LYS A 202 22.31 2.46 24.01
CA LYS A 202 22.57 1.66 25.23
C LYS A 202 24.01 1.14 25.26
N ILE A 203 24.54 0.63 24.15
CA ILE A 203 25.95 0.20 24.08
C ILE A 203 26.89 1.38 24.35
N ARG A 204 26.65 2.54 23.72
CA ARG A 204 27.47 3.74 23.91
C ARG A 204 27.45 4.27 25.35
N SER A 205 26.36 4.03 26.08
CA SER A 205 26.22 4.43 27.48
C SER A 205 26.95 3.54 28.49
N LEU A 206 27.46 2.37 28.07
CA LEU A 206 28.23 1.48 28.95
C LEU A 206 29.58 2.11 29.31
N SER A 207 30.05 1.84 30.53
CA SER A 207 31.38 2.30 30.97
C SER A 207 32.47 1.72 30.06
N ARG A 208 33.39 2.57 29.61
CA ARG A 208 34.57 2.11 28.84
C ARG A 208 35.53 1.28 29.67
N GLU A 209 35.44 1.39 30.99
CA GLU A 209 36.36 0.78 31.94
C GLU A 209 35.85 -0.55 32.49
N SER A 210 34.60 -0.94 32.16
CA SER A 210 33.99 -2.19 32.63
C SER A 210 33.13 -2.83 31.54
N ILE A 211 33.29 -4.14 31.36
CA ILE A 211 32.45 -4.97 30.48
C ILE A 211 31.12 -5.36 31.13
N GLU A 212 30.91 -4.99 32.40
CA GLU A 212 29.65 -5.24 33.10
C GLU A 212 28.48 -4.55 32.38
N GLY A 213 27.37 -5.25 32.25
CA GLY A 213 26.20 -4.76 31.51
C GLY A 213 26.23 -5.05 30.01
N PHE A 214 27.39 -5.26 29.36
CA PHE A 214 27.45 -5.59 27.93
C PHE A 214 26.66 -6.86 27.59
N GLY A 215 26.87 -7.93 28.34
CA GLY A 215 26.14 -9.18 28.15
C GLY A 215 24.62 -9.05 28.35
N SER A 216 24.16 -8.09 29.17
CA SER A 216 22.74 -7.80 29.32
C SER A 216 22.17 -7.09 28.10
N VAL A 217 22.86 -6.09 27.56
CA VAL A 217 22.45 -5.34 26.36
C VAL A 217 22.41 -6.25 25.13
N ILE A 218 23.39 -7.15 24.96
CA ILE A 218 23.39 -8.12 23.85
C ILE A 218 22.23 -9.13 23.96
N LYS A 219 22.00 -9.71 25.14
CA LYS A 219 20.87 -10.63 25.36
C LYS A 219 19.53 -9.96 25.11
N GLU A 220 19.44 -8.67 25.37
CA GLU A 220 18.24 -7.88 25.11
C GLU A 220 17.99 -7.67 23.61
N TYR A 221 19.04 -7.48 22.81
CA TYR A 221 18.94 -7.30 21.36
C TYR A 221 18.63 -8.61 20.62
N GLN A 222 19.12 -9.75 21.13
CA GLN A 222 18.87 -11.07 20.56
C GLN A 222 17.43 -11.59 20.76
N LYS A 223 16.57 -10.84 21.44
CA LYS A 223 15.16 -11.22 21.61
C LYS A 223 14.43 -11.19 20.27
N ASN A 224 13.33 -11.95 20.20
CA ASN A 224 12.46 -11.89 19.03
C ASN A 224 11.85 -10.49 18.88
N GLU A 225 11.48 -10.16 17.65
CA GLU A 225 10.97 -8.85 17.25
C GLU A 225 9.74 -8.40 18.08
N LEU A 226 8.82 -9.32 18.38
CA LEU A 226 7.63 -9.04 19.18
C LEU A 226 7.99 -8.65 20.62
N ASP A 227 8.95 -9.32 21.24
CA ASP A 227 9.41 -8.99 22.59
C ASP A 227 10.12 -7.63 22.63
N SER A 228 10.83 -7.27 21.56
CA SER A 228 11.42 -5.94 21.39
C SER A 228 10.35 -4.84 21.30
N LEU A 229 9.28 -5.07 20.52
CA LEU A 229 8.10 -4.18 20.45
C LEU A 229 7.46 -4.00 21.83
N LYS A 230 7.09 -5.11 22.48
CA LYS A 230 6.43 -5.10 23.81
C LYS A 230 7.24 -4.30 24.82
N ARG A 231 8.56 -4.44 24.80
CA ARG A 231 9.44 -3.71 25.70
C ARG A 231 9.48 -2.21 25.41
N VAL A 232 9.73 -1.82 24.17
CA VAL A 232 9.78 -0.40 23.80
C VAL A 232 8.45 0.28 24.10
N PHE A 233 7.33 -0.41 23.87
CA PHE A 233 6.02 0.12 24.18
C PHE A 233 5.85 0.29 25.69
N LYS A 234 6.20 -0.74 26.48
CA LYS A 234 6.17 -0.66 27.94
C LYS A 234 6.98 0.51 28.49
N ASP A 235 8.19 0.72 27.95
CA ASP A 235 9.16 1.69 28.46
C ASP A 235 8.81 3.14 28.05
N TYR A 236 8.19 3.35 26.88
CA TYR A 236 8.07 4.69 26.29
C TYR A 236 6.66 5.11 25.82
N VAL A 237 5.70 4.19 25.68
CA VAL A 237 4.30 4.52 25.35
C VAL A 237 3.53 4.68 26.66
N ILE A 238 3.07 5.89 26.95
CA ILE A 238 2.53 6.23 28.28
C ILE A 238 1.01 6.14 28.28
N ASP A 239 0.37 6.68 27.25
CA ASP A 239 -1.08 6.83 27.16
C ASP A 239 -1.69 5.65 26.38
N ILE A 240 -2.58 4.91 27.03
CA ILE A 240 -3.31 3.80 26.42
C ILE A 240 -4.72 4.20 25.96
N SER A 241 -5.20 5.40 26.30
CA SER A 241 -6.57 5.82 26.02
C SER A 241 -6.84 5.94 24.52
N GLU A 242 -5.92 6.54 23.77
CA GLU A 242 -6.02 6.63 22.32
C GLU A 242 -5.90 5.26 21.66
N LEU A 243 -5.04 4.37 22.19
CA LEU A 243 -4.95 2.99 21.69
C LEU A 243 -6.25 2.23 21.93
N LEU A 244 -6.88 2.38 23.09
CA LEU A 244 -8.19 1.82 23.39
C LEU A 244 -9.28 2.39 22.49
N SER A 245 -9.25 3.69 22.19
CA SER A 245 -10.18 4.33 21.24
C SER A 245 -10.06 3.72 19.85
N ILE A 246 -8.84 3.58 19.33
CA ILE A 246 -8.58 2.94 18.03
C ILE A 246 -9.04 1.47 18.04
N MET A 247 -8.71 0.72 19.08
CA MET A 247 -9.15 -0.67 19.24
C MET A 247 -10.67 -0.78 19.39
N GLY A 248 -11.34 0.16 20.04
CA GLY A 248 -12.80 0.16 20.23
C GLY A 248 -13.55 0.40 18.92
N ASN A 249 -12.96 1.16 17.99
CA ASN A 249 -13.53 1.41 16.66
C ASN A 249 -13.41 0.22 15.70
N CYS A 250 -12.93 -0.94 16.17
CA CYS A 250 -12.68 -2.10 15.33
C CYS A 250 -13.92 -2.96 15.01
N SER A 251 -15.09 -2.61 15.55
CA SER A 251 -16.34 -3.38 15.40
C SER A 251 -16.65 -3.82 13.95
N PRO A 252 -16.50 -2.96 12.92
CA PRO A 252 -16.75 -3.35 11.53
C PRO A 252 -15.78 -4.41 10.97
N TYR A 253 -14.65 -4.64 11.65
CA TYR A 253 -13.56 -5.49 11.17
C TYR A 253 -13.37 -6.76 12.02
N THR A 254 -14.35 -7.09 12.86
CA THR A 254 -14.27 -8.22 13.80
C THR A 254 -13.95 -9.56 13.12
N ASP A 255 -14.56 -9.84 11.96
CA ASP A 255 -14.28 -11.06 11.18
C ASP A 255 -12.81 -11.13 10.74
N VAL A 256 -12.29 -10.05 10.14
CA VAL A 256 -10.90 -9.94 9.69
C VAL A 256 -9.93 -10.06 10.86
N MET A 257 -10.28 -9.46 12.00
CA MET A 257 -9.48 -9.53 13.22
C MET A 257 -9.46 -10.93 13.82
N GLU A 258 -10.58 -11.65 13.82
CA GLU A 258 -10.64 -13.04 14.27
C GLU A 258 -9.75 -13.92 13.39
N GLU A 259 -9.85 -13.77 12.07
CA GLU A 259 -9.04 -14.54 11.13
C GLU A 259 -7.52 -14.29 11.34
N ILE A 260 -7.11 -13.03 11.47
CA ILE A 260 -5.69 -12.68 11.68
C ILE A 260 -5.21 -13.12 13.06
N PHE A 261 -5.91 -12.73 14.12
CA PHE A 261 -5.41 -12.80 15.48
C PHE A 261 -5.72 -14.13 16.18
N GLN A 262 -6.76 -14.85 15.77
CA GLN A 262 -7.18 -16.15 16.32
C GLN A 262 -6.91 -17.31 15.38
N ASP A 263 -7.47 -17.32 14.16
CA ASP A 263 -7.35 -18.49 13.28
C ASP A 263 -5.91 -18.69 12.83
N HIS A 264 -5.25 -17.60 12.44
CA HIS A 264 -3.83 -17.58 12.13
C HIS A 264 -2.97 -17.17 13.32
N THR A 265 -3.37 -17.42 14.57
CA THR A 265 -2.66 -16.93 15.76
C THR A 265 -1.18 -17.36 15.82
N LYS A 266 -0.34 -16.54 16.46
CA LYS A 266 1.10 -16.82 16.67
C LYS A 266 1.45 -16.77 18.16
N GLU A 267 2.61 -17.31 18.49
CA GLU A 267 3.14 -17.24 19.86
C GLU A 267 3.22 -15.79 20.35
N GLY A 268 2.90 -15.57 21.63
CA GLY A 268 2.93 -14.25 22.25
C GLY A 268 1.62 -13.46 22.15
N ASN A 269 0.52 -14.05 21.65
CA ASN A 269 -0.81 -13.46 21.65
C ASN A 269 -1.35 -13.27 23.10
N PRO A 270 -1.57 -12.02 23.57
CA PRO A 270 -2.07 -11.78 24.92
C PRO A 270 -3.51 -12.26 25.16
N ALA A 271 -4.31 -12.42 24.10
CA ALA A 271 -5.68 -12.93 24.19
C ALA A 271 -5.74 -14.45 24.38
N VAL A 272 -4.62 -15.17 24.25
CA VAL A 272 -4.55 -16.63 24.44
C VAL A 272 -3.75 -16.95 25.69
N VAL A 273 -4.39 -17.57 26.68
CA VAL A 273 -3.73 -18.00 27.93
C VAL A 273 -3.93 -19.49 28.11
N ASN A 274 -2.84 -20.24 28.30
CA ASN A 274 -2.87 -21.71 28.45
C ASN A 274 -3.63 -22.43 27.32
N LYS A 275 -3.48 -21.95 26.07
CA LYS A 275 -4.20 -22.43 24.87
C LYS A 275 -5.71 -22.22 24.89
N VAL A 276 -6.24 -21.43 25.83
CA VAL A 276 -7.64 -21.02 25.85
C VAL A 276 -7.71 -19.59 25.30
N SER A 277 -8.50 -19.41 24.24
CA SER A 277 -8.75 -18.09 23.68
C SER A 277 -9.74 -17.33 24.57
N ARG A 278 -9.41 -16.06 24.85
CA ARG A 278 -10.27 -15.07 25.52
C ARG A 278 -10.77 -14.03 24.50
N TRP A 279 -10.86 -14.41 23.23
CA TRP A 279 -11.23 -13.51 22.15
C TRP A 279 -12.61 -12.89 22.34
N ALA A 280 -13.61 -13.70 22.66
CA ALA A 280 -14.96 -13.21 22.90
C ALA A 280 -15.01 -12.18 24.03
N ASP A 281 -14.32 -12.45 25.15
CA ASP A 281 -14.20 -11.51 26.27
C ASP A 281 -13.48 -10.21 25.86
N LEU A 282 -12.46 -10.30 25.01
CA LEU A 282 -11.75 -9.13 24.48
C LEU A 282 -12.65 -8.30 23.56
N VAL A 283 -13.41 -8.94 22.68
CA VAL A 283 -14.36 -8.25 21.79
C VAL A 283 -15.43 -7.53 22.61
N VAL A 284 -15.98 -8.19 23.65
CA VAL A 284 -16.93 -7.57 24.58
C VAL A 284 -16.31 -6.36 25.27
N PHE A 285 -15.08 -6.46 25.76
CA PHE A 285 -14.37 -5.35 26.39
C PHE A 285 -14.18 -4.17 25.43
N LEU A 286 -13.70 -4.42 24.20
CA LEU A 286 -13.40 -3.37 23.23
C LEU A 286 -14.67 -2.66 22.71
N GLN A 287 -15.74 -3.42 22.49
CA GLN A 287 -17.03 -2.89 22.03
C GLN A 287 -17.88 -2.29 23.17
N GLY A 288 -17.48 -2.52 24.42
CA GLY A 288 -18.13 -1.99 25.60
C GLY A 288 -17.91 -0.48 25.79
N VAL A 289 -18.66 0.09 26.73
CA VAL A 289 -18.53 1.51 27.13
C VAL A 289 -17.52 1.68 28.29
N ASP A 290 -17.29 0.64 29.07
CA ASP A 290 -16.38 0.65 30.22
C ASP A 290 -15.06 -0.04 29.89
N HIS A 291 -14.01 0.76 29.66
CA HIS A 291 -12.65 0.28 29.42
C HIS A 291 -11.76 0.31 30.69
N SER A 292 -12.35 0.24 31.88
CA SER A 292 -11.62 0.25 33.15
C SER A 292 -10.93 -1.07 33.48
N ALA A 293 -9.96 -1.01 34.40
CA ALA A 293 -9.28 -2.22 34.90
C ALA A 293 -10.22 -3.15 35.68
N ALA A 294 -11.32 -2.63 36.23
CA ALA A 294 -12.33 -3.44 36.91
C ALA A 294 -13.06 -4.35 35.90
N GLU A 295 -13.47 -3.78 34.76
CA GLU A 295 -14.16 -4.53 33.71
C GLU A 295 -13.22 -5.49 32.99
N ALA A 296 -11.98 -5.07 32.68
CA ALA A 296 -10.98 -5.99 32.13
C ALA A 296 -10.72 -7.21 33.04
N LYS A 297 -10.81 -7.04 34.37
CA LYS A 297 -10.70 -8.16 35.32
C LYS A 297 -11.98 -9.00 35.35
N SER A 298 -13.17 -8.40 35.30
CA SER A 298 -14.46 -9.12 35.30
C SER A 298 -14.53 -10.09 34.11
N LEU A 299 -14.06 -9.64 32.95
CA LEU A 299 -13.89 -10.39 31.70
C LEU A 299 -12.64 -11.27 31.65
N LYS A 300 -11.91 -11.38 32.78
CA LYS A 300 -10.72 -12.22 32.94
C LYS A 300 -9.61 -11.93 31.93
N LEU A 301 -9.52 -10.71 31.38
CA LEU A 301 -8.45 -10.28 30.48
C LEU A 301 -7.15 -10.01 31.25
N ILE A 302 -7.28 -9.50 32.47
CA ILE A 302 -6.17 -9.25 33.40
C ILE A 302 -6.40 -9.98 34.74
N SER A 303 -5.32 -10.26 35.48
CA SER A 303 -5.39 -11.00 36.74
C SER A 303 -5.81 -10.13 37.95
N HIS A 304 -5.48 -8.84 37.92
CA HIS A 304 -5.78 -7.88 38.98
C HIS A 304 -6.36 -6.60 38.38
N ALA A 305 -7.30 -5.97 39.09
CA ALA A 305 -7.99 -4.75 38.65
C ALA A 305 -7.12 -3.56 39.03
N THR A 306 -6.01 -3.39 38.31
CA THR A 306 -5.11 -2.25 38.45
C THR A 306 -4.80 -1.65 37.09
N ASP A 307 -4.66 -0.33 37.05
CA ASP A 307 -4.41 0.41 35.81
C ASP A 307 -3.08 0.01 35.17
N ASP A 308 -2.07 -0.32 35.98
CA ASP A 308 -0.78 -0.83 35.48
C ASP A 308 -0.92 -2.18 34.75
N MET A 309 -1.80 -3.06 35.24
CA MET A 309 -2.04 -4.36 34.61
C MET A 309 -2.84 -4.21 33.31
N LEU A 310 -3.84 -3.32 33.31
CA LEU A 310 -4.56 -2.96 32.10
C LEU A 310 -3.61 -2.34 31.07
N ARG A 311 -2.81 -1.35 31.47
CA ARG A 311 -1.80 -0.71 30.61
C ARG A 311 -0.86 -1.74 30.01
N LYS A 312 -0.32 -2.63 30.83
CA LYS A 312 0.55 -3.71 30.34
C LYS A 312 -0.17 -4.59 29.30
N PHE A 313 -1.40 -5.01 29.58
CA PHE A 313 -2.18 -5.84 28.66
C PHE A 313 -2.43 -5.13 27.32
N ILE A 314 -2.86 -3.87 27.34
CA ILE A 314 -3.12 -3.10 26.11
C ILE A 314 -1.84 -2.87 25.32
N LEU A 315 -0.72 -2.54 25.96
CA LEU A 315 0.55 -2.37 25.25
C LEU A 315 1.05 -3.68 24.63
N GLU A 316 0.90 -4.81 25.33
CA GLU A 316 1.24 -6.12 24.79
C GLU A 316 0.33 -6.52 23.62
N LEU A 317 -0.97 -6.18 23.71
CA LEU A 317 -1.95 -6.42 22.65
C LEU A 317 -1.65 -5.56 21.42
N SER A 318 -1.38 -4.27 21.60
CA SER A 318 -0.98 -3.35 20.54
C SER A 318 0.27 -3.82 19.81
N ALA A 319 1.30 -4.21 20.57
CA ALA A 319 2.54 -4.77 20.00
C ALA A 319 2.26 -6.03 19.18
N TYR A 320 1.42 -6.93 19.69
CA TYR A 320 1.03 -8.14 18.98
C TYR A 320 0.24 -7.84 17.71
N TRP A 321 -0.76 -6.96 17.75
CA TRP A 321 -1.55 -6.60 16.57
C TRP A 321 -0.70 -5.95 15.48
N ILE A 322 0.11 -4.95 15.83
CA ILE A 322 1.03 -4.29 14.89
C ILE A 322 1.98 -5.32 14.25
N TYR A 323 2.58 -6.20 15.06
CA TYR A 323 3.45 -7.27 14.58
C TYR A 323 2.73 -8.22 13.61
N ARG A 324 1.48 -8.59 13.93
CA ARG A 324 0.67 -9.49 13.11
C ARG A 324 0.20 -8.88 11.81
N VAL A 325 -0.19 -7.59 11.81
CA VAL A 325 -0.48 -6.85 10.58
C VAL A 325 0.78 -6.81 9.72
N ARG A 326 1.95 -6.47 10.27
CA ARG A 326 3.23 -6.51 9.52
C ARG A 326 3.50 -7.86 8.88
N CYS A 327 3.38 -8.95 9.65
CA CYS A 327 3.59 -10.30 9.11
C CYS A 327 2.67 -10.57 7.91
N SER A 328 1.40 -10.18 8.03
CA SER A 328 0.37 -10.48 7.02
C SER A 328 0.45 -9.56 5.79
N VAL A 329 1.08 -8.40 5.93
CA VAL A 329 1.37 -7.48 4.81
C VAL A 329 2.66 -7.87 4.09
N ALA A 330 3.72 -8.21 4.84
CA ALA A 330 5.06 -8.38 4.27
C ALA A 330 5.35 -9.78 3.71
N HIS A 331 4.63 -10.81 4.16
CA HIS A 331 4.97 -12.20 3.84
C HIS A 331 3.83 -12.90 3.10
N ASN A 332 4.15 -13.43 1.91
CA ASN A 332 3.30 -14.37 1.19
C ASN A 332 3.74 -15.81 1.51
N ARG A 333 3.46 -16.28 2.74
CA ARG A 333 3.80 -17.64 3.18
C ARG A 333 2.54 -18.49 3.34
N ILE A 334 2.61 -19.73 2.85
CA ILE A 334 1.53 -20.72 3.03
C ILE A 334 1.30 -20.94 4.53
N GLY A 335 0.05 -20.83 4.97
CA GLY A 335 -0.36 -20.97 6.38
C GLY A 335 -0.37 -19.67 7.18
N GLU A 336 0.08 -18.55 6.61
CA GLU A 336 -0.13 -17.22 7.17
C GLU A 336 -1.39 -16.59 6.57
N PHE A 337 -2.05 -15.72 7.33
CA PHE A 337 -3.08 -14.85 6.76
C PHE A 337 -2.41 -13.85 5.81
N ILE A 338 -2.94 -13.73 4.59
CA ILE A 338 -2.41 -12.84 3.56
C ILE A 338 -3.47 -11.82 3.24
N PHE A 339 -3.12 -10.53 3.38
CA PHE A 339 -4.03 -9.47 3.00
C PHE A 339 -4.30 -9.46 1.50
N SER A 340 -5.50 -9.04 1.16
CA SER A 340 -5.94 -8.72 -0.19
C SER A 340 -6.43 -7.28 -0.21
N ASP A 341 -6.61 -6.69 -1.40
CA ASP A 341 -7.08 -5.31 -1.56
C ASP A 341 -8.37 -4.99 -0.79
N SER A 342 -9.25 -5.98 -0.54
CA SER A 342 -10.48 -5.76 0.25
C SER A 342 -10.23 -5.48 1.73
N HIS A 343 -9.03 -5.76 2.22
CA HIS A 343 -8.65 -5.57 3.61
C HIS A 343 -7.88 -4.27 3.87
N GLU A 344 -7.63 -3.46 2.83
CA GLU A 344 -6.86 -2.21 2.97
C GLU A 344 -7.50 -1.28 4.00
N GLU A 345 -8.82 -1.19 4.02
CA GLU A 345 -9.58 -0.39 4.99
C GLU A 345 -9.23 -0.77 6.43
N PHE A 346 -9.24 -2.07 6.78
CA PHE A 346 -8.83 -2.53 8.11
C PHE A 346 -7.39 -2.14 8.43
N VAL A 347 -6.48 -2.28 7.48
CA VAL A 347 -5.07 -1.89 7.67
C VAL A 347 -4.94 -0.40 7.91
N VAL A 348 -5.73 0.46 7.25
CA VAL A 348 -5.68 1.92 7.43
C VAL A 348 -6.35 2.34 8.74
N GLU A 349 -7.56 1.85 9.02
CA GLU A 349 -8.36 2.29 10.17
C GLU A 349 -7.86 1.72 11.50
N VAL A 350 -7.29 0.51 11.50
CA VAL A 350 -6.77 -0.13 12.70
C VAL A 350 -5.25 -0.15 12.72
N GLY A 351 -4.62 -0.81 11.75
CA GLY A 351 -3.17 -1.01 11.74
C GLY A 351 -2.36 0.30 11.70
N GLU A 352 -2.60 1.13 10.68
CA GLU A 352 -1.93 2.39 10.42
C GLU A 352 -2.23 3.40 11.56
N ALA A 353 -3.48 3.46 12.02
CA ALA A 353 -3.87 4.30 13.14
C ALA A 353 -3.10 3.94 14.42
N MET A 354 -3.05 2.65 14.79
CA MET A 354 -2.34 2.19 15.98
C MET A 354 -0.84 2.48 15.92
N ILE A 355 -0.19 2.16 14.79
CA ILE A 355 1.26 2.35 14.69
C ILE A 355 1.64 3.83 14.69
N LYS A 356 0.83 4.71 14.09
CA LYS A 356 1.08 6.15 14.11
C LYS A 356 0.92 6.74 15.51
N GLU A 357 -0.07 6.29 16.27
CA GLU A 357 -0.22 6.72 17.66
C GLU A 357 0.96 6.26 18.52
N VAL A 358 1.40 5.01 18.36
CA VAL A 358 2.63 4.52 19.00
C VAL A 358 3.84 5.39 18.62
N LEU A 359 4.08 5.63 17.32
CA LEU A 359 5.20 6.43 16.86
C LEU A 359 5.16 7.86 17.38
N LYS A 360 3.97 8.47 17.41
CA LYS A 360 3.75 9.80 17.99
C LYS A 360 4.16 9.81 19.46
N GLN A 361 3.73 8.84 20.27
CA GLN A 361 4.12 8.78 21.68
C GLN A 361 5.63 8.54 21.85
N LEU A 362 6.23 7.65 21.06
CA LEU A 362 7.68 7.40 21.08
C LEU A 362 8.47 8.67 20.73
N PHE A 363 8.11 9.34 19.65
CA PHE A 363 8.83 10.51 19.12
C PHE A 363 8.48 11.81 19.85
N THR A 364 7.56 11.78 20.81
CA THR A 364 7.31 12.87 21.77
C THR A 364 7.88 12.57 23.16
N ASN A 365 8.38 11.36 23.39
CA ASN A 365 8.88 10.92 24.69
C ASN A 365 10.24 11.54 25.01
N SER A 366 10.29 12.41 26.02
CA SER A 366 11.50 13.13 26.43
C SER A 366 12.57 12.22 27.05
N ALA A 367 12.18 11.13 27.72
CA ALA A 367 13.13 10.16 28.27
C ALA A 367 13.83 9.39 27.16
N LEU A 368 13.10 9.00 26.11
CA LEU A 368 13.68 8.42 24.92
C LEU A 368 14.61 9.41 24.22
N GLU A 369 14.17 10.65 23.99
CA GLU A 369 14.99 11.70 23.37
C GLU A 369 16.33 11.90 24.12
N ALA A 370 16.30 11.87 25.46
CA ALA A 370 17.50 12.01 26.28
C ALA A 370 18.49 10.85 26.07
N ILE A 371 18.01 9.61 26.04
CA ILE A 371 18.83 8.41 25.82
C ILE A 371 19.46 8.41 24.42
N LEU A 372 18.75 8.94 23.43
CA LEU A 372 19.25 8.98 22.05
C LEU A 372 20.30 10.08 21.83
N LYS A 373 20.34 11.09 22.70
CA LYS A 373 21.31 12.21 22.63
C LYS A 373 22.57 11.99 23.45
N SER A 374 22.56 11.10 24.45
CA SER A 374 23.77 10.64 25.16
C SER A 374 24.61 9.73 24.27
#